data_AF-A0A7S0ZSC1-F1
#
_entry.id   AF-A0A7S0ZSC1-F1
#
_cell.length_a   1.000
_cell.length_b   1.000
_cell.length_c   1.000
_cell.angle_alpha   90.00
_cell.angle_beta   90.00
_cell.angle_gamma   90.00
#
_symmetry.space_group_name_H-M   'P 1'
#
loop_
_entity.id
_entity.type
_entity.pdbx_description
1 polymer ?
#
loop_
_entity_poly.entity_id
_entity_poly.type
_entity_poly.pdbx_seq_one_letter_code
_entity_poly.pdbx_strand_id
1 'polypeptide(L)'
;MMHLDLEVCALDADGVGSCGPGTVAYGSPGGAPPAEFNLERVRTAVTGLQSEGLRVLLVSRWELPGPLHEGSQLDVSRLYHVKALNDTVVELIRVAMEYSCPFITNEDVSVLESDWRLPPVRMLWLRNARAQQLHIKFAFNIKGDFGAAFPQQVKSHLARRAAVRRNRVASSVQEDSGSVWEQTSEPSAPAQSAPESAAASWLGGLETDFLGTSQRPDTHSGPPLPSASAAFFVADEHLAGGNVKAAGGDAAGGVPVRPECNVPPMLTVMTPINGKDQQVLAVLCEDQSAGLFPYALDLSGNIDSTISKSDNRREWSSALAVHGRQWDLPALLLTTERQGMCAIGIGSNAKSRKRAAYLALAVTARARSQSTVVQDPSSDGALQEMVSQVCELFEIAPPVAEGRDPFANHVQTSLCAGVPPPPPPGGPPEGCSLPPPPPEERVWETVPKLDSLSQRIVVAKAPYDAEGQGYLSLRVGDRARLGWDLTEPGTTSDLFKDYVYGSLIDPESPCEGWFPLEVVLFEITA
;
A
#
# COMPACT_ATOMS: atom_id res chain seq x y z
N MET A 1 -5.24 18.24 -5.95
CA MET A 1 -6.20 18.32 -4.83
C MET A 1 -6.98 17.01 -4.82
N MET A 2 -6.90 16.19 -3.78
CA MET A 2 -7.61 14.90 -3.74
C MET A 2 -9.13 15.17 -3.67
N HIS A 3 -9.91 14.48 -4.50
CA HIS A 3 -11.36 14.59 -4.47
C HIS A 3 -11.90 13.85 -3.25
N LEU A 4 -12.38 14.57 -2.24
CA LEU A 4 -12.96 13.97 -1.03
C LEU A 4 -14.42 13.57 -1.25
N ASP A 5 -14.77 12.33 -0.92
CA ASP A 5 -16.17 11.90 -0.84
C ASP A 5 -16.73 12.20 0.56
N LEU A 6 -17.38 13.37 0.68
CA LEU A 6 -18.02 13.80 1.93
C LEU A 6 -19.40 13.17 2.15
N GLU A 7 -19.84 12.28 1.26
CA GLU A 7 -21.07 11.50 1.42
C GLU A 7 -20.83 10.13 2.06
N VAL A 8 -19.58 9.73 2.22
CA VAL A 8 -19.16 8.47 2.84
C VAL A 8 -18.40 8.79 4.11
N CYS A 9 -18.48 7.95 5.13
CA CYS A 9 -17.56 7.99 6.25
C CYS A 9 -17.14 6.58 6.68
N ALA A 10 -15.91 6.44 7.15
CA ALA A 10 -15.43 5.23 7.80
C ALA A 10 -15.65 5.33 9.31
N LEU A 11 -16.24 4.30 9.94
CA LEU A 11 -16.56 4.29 11.37
C LEU A 11 -15.82 3.15 12.07
N ASP A 12 -15.08 3.49 13.12
CA ASP A 12 -14.46 2.53 14.05
C ASP A 12 -15.52 1.88 14.94
N ALA A 13 -16.01 0.70 14.55
CA ALA A 13 -17.04 -0.01 15.28
C ALA A 13 -16.56 -0.48 16.65
N ASP A 14 -15.27 -0.81 16.77
CA ASP A 14 -14.67 -1.32 18.00
C ASP A 14 -14.57 -0.22 19.05
N GLY A 15 -14.12 0.98 18.63
CA GLY A 15 -14.11 2.16 19.49
C GLY A 15 -15.52 2.59 19.92
N VAL A 16 -16.51 2.48 19.04
CA VAL A 16 -17.91 2.83 19.35
C VAL A 16 -18.57 1.79 20.28
N GLY A 17 -18.35 0.51 20.02
CA GLY A 17 -18.95 -0.60 20.76
C GLY A 17 -18.34 -0.83 22.15
N SER A 18 -17.13 -0.33 22.40
CA SER A 18 -16.46 -0.47 23.69
C SER A 18 -17.13 0.38 24.78
N CYS A 19 -17.59 -0.26 25.86
CA CYS A 19 -18.21 0.42 27.00
C CYS A 19 -17.16 0.87 28.02
N GLY A 20 -16.66 2.09 27.85
CA GLY A 20 -15.88 2.80 28.86
C GLY A 20 -14.44 3.12 28.45
N PRO A 21 -13.81 4.07 29.15
CA PRO A 21 -12.41 4.42 28.92
C PRO A 21 -11.50 3.29 29.45
N GLY A 22 -10.92 2.48 28.56
CA GLY A 22 -9.70 1.74 28.86
C GLY A 22 -9.77 0.22 28.99
N THR A 23 -10.78 -0.47 28.47
CA THR A 23 -10.81 -1.95 28.49
C THR A 23 -11.02 -2.53 27.10
N VAL A 24 -10.05 -2.31 26.21
CA VAL A 24 -9.96 -3.09 24.97
C VAL A 24 -9.23 -4.38 25.29
N ALA A 25 -9.97 -5.41 25.73
CA ALA A 25 -9.41 -6.75 25.83
C ALA A 25 -9.01 -7.22 24.42
N TYR A 26 -7.72 -7.43 24.19
CA TYR A 26 -7.20 -8.01 22.94
C TYR A 26 -7.58 -9.49 22.86
N GLY A 27 -8.84 -9.78 22.52
CA GLY A 27 -9.29 -11.13 22.20
C GLY A 27 -8.71 -11.60 20.87
N SER A 28 -8.65 -12.91 20.68
CA SER A 28 -8.19 -13.52 19.42
C SER A 28 -9.04 -13.01 18.24
N PRO A 29 -8.42 -12.54 17.14
CA PRO A 29 -9.13 -12.08 15.97
C PRO A 29 -9.97 -13.20 15.35
N GLY A 30 -11.18 -12.87 14.87
CA GLY A 30 -12.03 -13.79 14.09
C GLY A 30 -13.19 -14.47 14.83
N GLY A 31 -13.45 -14.11 16.09
CA GLY A 31 -14.59 -14.62 16.86
C GLY A 31 -15.83 -13.71 16.86
N ALA A 32 -16.88 -14.16 17.57
CA ALA A 32 -18.00 -13.30 17.97
C ALA A 32 -17.47 -12.13 18.84
N PRO A 33 -18.13 -10.96 18.80
CA PRO A 33 -17.71 -9.84 19.64
C PRO A 33 -17.74 -10.20 21.14
N PRO A 34 -16.85 -9.62 21.96
CA PRO A 34 -16.80 -9.90 23.39
C PRO A 34 -18.11 -9.51 24.07
N ALA A 35 -18.44 -10.11 25.22
CA ALA A 35 -19.70 -9.86 25.93
C ALA A 35 -19.93 -8.38 26.31
N GLU A 36 -18.85 -7.60 26.41
CA GLU A 36 -18.86 -6.17 26.73
C GLU A 36 -19.08 -5.27 25.50
N PHE A 37 -19.04 -5.84 24.30
CA PHE A 37 -19.25 -5.11 23.06
C PHE A 37 -20.73 -4.74 22.91
N ASN A 38 -21.01 -3.45 22.96
CA ASN A 38 -22.37 -2.93 22.91
C ASN A 38 -22.81 -2.66 21.47
N LEU A 39 -23.49 -3.66 20.91
CA LEU A 39 -24.05 -3.61 19.56
C LEU A 39 -25.06 -2.47 19.38
N GLU A 40 -25.82 -2.14 20.43
CA GLU A 40 -26.82 -1.07 20.39
C GLU A 40 -26.16 0.30 20.19
N ARG A 41 -25.00 0.55 20.82
CA ARG A 41 -24.25 1.79 20.60
C ARG A 41 -23.76 1.92 19.17
N VAL A 42 -23.27 0.83 18.58
CA VAL A 42 -22.86 0.81 17.16
C VAL A 42 -24.07 1.10 16.27
N ARG A 43 -25.22 0.47 16.53
CA ARG A 43 -26.48 0.71 15.82
C ARG A 43 -26.95 2.17 15.91
N THR A 44 -26.94 2.75 17.11
CA THR A 44 -27.29 4.15 17.33
C THR A 44 -26.34 5.08 16.58
N ALA A 45 -25.04 4.79 16.58
CA ALA A 45 -24.06 5.57 15.82
C ALA A 45 -24.32 5.51 14.32
N VAL A 46 -24.52 4.31 13.76
CA VAL A 46 -24.82 4.16 12.32
C VAL A 46 -26.12 4.88 11.96
N THR A 47 -27.16 4.76 12.79
CA THR A 47 -28.46 5.43 12.57
C THR A 47 -28.31 6.95 12.58
N GLY A 48 -27.56 7.49 13.54
CA GLY A 48 -27.25 8.92 13.63
C GLY A 48 -26.46 9.44 12.42
N LEU A 49 -25.50 8.66 11.90
CA LEU A 49 -24.76 9.04 10.69
C LEU A 49 -25.64 8.95 9.43
N GLN A 50 -26.51 7.95 9.34
CA GLN A 50 -27.40 7.79 8.20
C GLN A 50 -28.48 8.89 8.13
N SER A 51 -28.99 9.35 9.28
CA SER A 51 -29.95 10.46 9.37
C SER A 51 -29.34 11.79 8.93
N GLU A 52 -28.04 11.99 9.15
CA GLU A 52 -27.25 13.11 8.60
C GLU A 52 -27.01 12.98 7.07
N GLY A 53 -27.39 11.86 6.47
CA GLY A 53 -27.31 11.67 5.02
C GLY A 53 -26.03 10.98 4.53
N LEU A 54 -25.22 10.41 5.43
CA LEU A 54 -23.98 9.70 5.10
C LEU A 54 -24.17 8.21 4.77
N ARG A 55 -23.29 7.66 3.95
CA ARG A 55 -23.06 6.21 3.78
C ARG A 55 -21.95 5.79 4.72
N VAL A 56 -22.11 4.66 5.41
CA VAL A 56 -21.19 4.26 6.48
C VAL A 56 -20.40 3.02 6.06
N LEU A 57 -19.08 3.13 6.08
CA LEU A 57 -18.13 2.01 6.00
C LEU A 57 -17.76 1.62 7.45
N LEU A 58 -18.43 0.61 7.97
CA LEU A 58 -18.25 0.13 9.34
C LEU A 58 -17.04 -0.80 9.40
N VAL A 59 -16.01 -0.43 10.15
CA VAL A 59 -14.76 -1.20 10.28
C VAL A 59 -14.71 -1.85 11.67
N SER A 60 -14.59 -3.18 11.74
CA SER A 60 -14.55 -3.93 13.01
C SER A 60 -13.64 -5.16 12.92
N ARG A 61 -12.99 -5.56 14.02
CA ARG A 61 -12.29 -6.86 14.11
C ARG A 61 -13.25 -8.05 14.15
N TRP A 62 -14.49 -7.81 14.58
CA TRP A 62 -15.46 -8.85 14.84
C TRP A 62 -16.34 -9.08 13.63
N GLU A 63 -16.80 -10.32 13.45
CA GLU A 63 -17.93 -10.56 12.57
C GLU A 63 -19.18 -10.06 13.28
N LEU A 64 -19.57 -8.84 12.94
CA LEU A 64 -20.81 -8.27 13.42
C LEU A 64 -21.97 -9.03 12.79
N PRO A 65 -23.00 -9.41 13.58
CA PRO A 65 -24.18 -10.05 13.04
C PRO A 65 -24.77 -9.18 11.92
N GLY A 66 -25.23 -9.83 10.84
CA GLY A 66 -25.78 -9.14 9.66
C GLY A 66 -26.77 -8.04 10.03
N PRO A 67 -26.93 -7.04 9.15
CA PRO A 67 -26.95 -5.59 9.45
C PRO A 67 -27.50 -5.21 10.84
N LEU A 68 -26.77 -5.65 11.87
CA LEU A 68 -27.07 -5.54 13.30
C LEU A 68 -28.57 -5.81 13.65
N HIS A 69 -29.11 -7.00 13.31
CA HIS A 69 -30.52 -7.51 13.43
C HIS A 69 -31.22 -7.32 14.82
N GLU A 70 -32.55 -7.26 15.02
CA GLU A 70 -33.80 -7.41 14.23
C GLU A 70 -34.76 -6.28 14.68
N GLY A 71 -35.42 -5.55 13.76
CA GLY A 71 -36.30 -4.40 14.08
C GLY A 71 -35.67 -3.00 14.00
N SER A 72 -34.43 -2.88 13.55
CA SER A 72 -33.72 -1.61 13.37
C SER A 72 -34.07 -0.95 12.03
N GLN A 73 -34.33 0.36 12.04
CA GLN A 73 -34.60 1.19 10.84
C GLN A 73 -33.34 1.49 10.00
N LEU A 74 -32.32 0.63 10.08
CA LEU A 74 -31.05 0.86 9.38
C LEU A 74 -31.24 0.70 7.87
N ASP A 75 -30.78 1.69 7.12
CA ASP A 75 -30.73 1.61 5.67
C ASP A 75 -29.52 0.77 5.25
N VAL A 76 -29.75 -0.52 5.03
CA VAL A 76 -28.72 -1.49 4.65
C VAL A 76 -28.04 -1.11 3.34
N SER A 77 -28.73 -0.40 2.43
CA SER A 77 -28.14 0.05 1.17
C SER A 77 -27.04 1.11 1.35
N ARG A 78 -26.96 1.71 2.53
CA ARG A 78 -26.00 2.76 2.91
C ARG A 78 -25.06 2.31 4.02
N LEU A 79 -24.93 1.00 4.23
CA LEU A 79 -24.04 0.40 5.22
C LEU A 79 -23.19 -0.68 4.56
N TYR A 80 -21.88 -0.58 4.69
CA TYR A 80 -20.94 -1.60 4.26
C TYR A 80 -20.04 -2.00 5.44
N HIS A 81 -19.86 -3.29 5.68
CA HIS A 81 -19.03 -3.79 6.77
C HIS A 81 -17.67 -4.28 6.23
N VAL A 82 -16.58 -3.78 6.82
CA VAL A 82 -15.21 -4.17 6.52
C VAL A 82 -14.61 -4.85 7.74
N LYS A 83 -14.28 -6.14 7.60
CA LYS A 83 -13.60 -6.90 8.65
C LYS A 83 -12.13 -6.50 8.73
N ALA A 84 -11.71 -5.96 9.87
CA ALA A 84 -10.32 -5.67 10.18
C ALA A 84 -9.60 -6.97 10.54
N LEU A 85 -8.54 -7.28 9.78
CA LEU A 85 -7.70 -8.46 10.02
C LEU A 85 -6.74 -8.25 11.20
N ASN A 86 -6.36 -6.99 11.45
CA ASN A 86 -5.38 -6.60 12.44
C ASN A 86 -5.98 -5.52 13.37
N ASP A 87 -5.24 -4.44 13.60
CA ASP A 87 -5.68 -3.28 14.36
C ASP A 87 -6.79 -2.54 13.59
N THR A 88 -7.93 -2.35 14.25
CA THR A 88 -9.12 -1.70 13.69
C THR A 88 -8.85 -0.29 13.21
N VAL A 89 -8.00 0.46 13.92
CA VAL A 89 -7.69 1.85 13.56
C VAL A 89 -6.76 1.87 12.34
N VAL A 90 -5.80 0.96 12.25
CA VAL A 90 -4.93 0.85 11.06
C VAL A 90 -5.76 0.52 9.81
N GLU A 91 -6.70 -0.41 9.95
CA GLU A 91 -7.61 -0.76 8.85
C GLU A 91 -8.59 0.38 8.54
N LEU A 92 -9.10 1.08 9.54
CA LEU A 92 -9.93 2.27 9.39
C LEU A 92 -9.24 3.33 8.53
N ILE A 93 -7.96 3.62 8.81
CA ILE A 93 -7.16 4.57 8.03
C ILE A 93 -6.99 4.08 6.59
N ARG A 94 -6.77 2.78 6.39
CA ARG A 94 -6.70 2.21 5.04
C ARG A 94 -8.00 2.44 4.27
N VAL A 95 -9.15 2.08 4.86
CA VAL A 95 -10.47 2.22 4.25
C VAL A 95 -10.78 3.69 3.97
N ALA A 96 -10.52 4.58 4.91
CA ALA A 96 -10.76 6.00 4.74
C ALA A 96 -9.92 6.62 3.61
N MET A 97 -8.66 6.18 3.46
CA MET A 97 -7.79 6.59 2.35
C MET A 97 -8.31 6.07 1.00
N GLU A 98 -8.62 4.78 0.93
CA GLU A 98 -9.09 4.12 -0.30
C GLU A 98 -10.37 4.77 -0.84
N TYR A 99 -11.29 5.15 0.06
CA TYR A 99 -12.54 5.83 -0.30
C TYR A 99 -12.46 7.36 -0.24
N SER A 100 -11.27 7.91 0.06
CA SER A 100 -11.02 9.35 0.19
C SER A 100 -12.09 10.08 1.03
N CYS A 101 -12.43 9.51 2.20
CA CYS A 101 -13.55 9.96 3.03
C CYS A 101 -13.13 10.28 4.47
N PRO A 102 -13.94 11.04 5.22
CA PRO A 102 -13.74 11.25 6.66
C PRO A 102 -13.79 9.94 7.46
N PHE A 103 -13.05 9.88 8.57
CA PHE A 103 -13.05 8.73 9.47
C PHE A 103 -13.38 9.14 10.90
N ILE A 104 -14.11 8.26 11.59
CA ILE A 104 -14.68 8.51 12.91
C ILE A 104 -14.08 7.52 13.90
N THR A 105 -13.27 8.02 14.84
CA THR A 105 -12.71 7.25 15.96
C THR A 105 -12.31 8.19 17.09
N ASN A 106 -12.44 7.74 18.34
CA ASN A 106 -11.95 8.46 19.51
C ASN A 106 -10.48 8.17 19.84
N GLU A 107 -9.88 7.18 19.18
CA GLU A 107 -8.47 6.87 19.33
C GLU A 107 -7.56 8.03 18.91
N ASP A 108 -6.38 8.11 19.53
CA ASP A 108 -5.36 9.07 19.15
C ASP A 108 -4.59 8.56 17.93
N VAL A 109 -5.01 8.99 16.75
CA VAL A 109 -4.35 8.61 15.48
C VAL A 109 -3.02 9.34 15.25
N SER A 110 -2.60 10.26 16.11
CA SER A 110 -1.29 10.92 15.95
C SER A 110 -0.13 9.94 16.17
N VAL A 111 -0.32 8.93 17.03
CA VAL A 111 0.67 7.87 17.26
C VAL A 111 0.91 7.03 16.00
N LEU A 112 -0.06 7.01 15.08
CA LEU A 112 0.00 6.26 13.84
C LEU A 112 0.84 6.95 12.74
N GLU A 113 1.18 8.23 12.90
CA GLU A 113 2.00 8.98 11.92
C GLU A 113 3.47 8.57 11.89
N SER A 114 3.90 7.77 12.87
CA SER A 114 5.23 7.17 12.97
C SER A 114 5.17 5.65 13.12
N ASP A 115 3.98 5.07 13.07
CA ASP A 115 3.77 3.64 13.27
C ASP A 115 4.14 2.85 12.01
N TRP A 116 5.08 1.92 12.16
CA TRP A 116 5.59 1.08 11.07
C TRP A 116 4.51 0.22 10.39
N ARG A 117 3.36 0.00 11.05
CA ARG A 117 2.21 -0.74 10.50
C ARG A 117 1.48 0.03 9.39
N LEU A 118 1.67 1.35 9.29
CA LEU A 118 1.15 2.17 8.20
C LEU A 118 2.22 2.37 7.12
N PRO A 119 1.96 2.03 5.85
CA PRO A 119 2.85 2.39 4.76
C PRO A 119 3.06 3.91 4.68
N PRO A 120 4.23 4.40 4.22
CA PRO A 120 4.53 5.84 4.16
C PRO A 120 3.47 6.69 3.43
N VAL A 121 2.90 6.15 2.35
CA VAL A 121 1.79 6.79 1.61
C VAL A 121 0.58 7.03 2.50
N ARG A 122 0.23 6.06 3.36
CA ARG A 122 -0.89 6.19 4.31
C ARG A 122 -0.57 7.16 5.44
N MET A 123 0.69 7.22 5.89
CA MET A 123 1.11 8.23 6.88
C MET A 123 0.98 9.64 6.33
N LEU A 124 1.43 9.87 5.08
CA LEU A 124 1.30 11.15 4.41
C LEU A 124 -0.18 11.53 4.22
N TRP A 125 -1.01 10.57 3.78
CA TRP A 125 -2.45 10.77 3.69
C TRP A 125 -3.06 11.13 5.05
N LEU A 126 -2.71 10.42 6.12
CA LEU A 126 -3.22 10.68 7.48
C LEU A 126 -2.89 12.09 7.95
N ARG A 127 -1.64 12.55 7.75
CA ARG A 127 -1.22 13.92 8.07
C ARG A 127 -2.06 14.95 7.33
N ASN A 128 -2.28 14.75 6.02
CA ASN A 128 -3.10 15.62 5.20
C ASN A 128 -4.58 15.59 5.61
N ALA A 129 -5.12 14.41 5.91
CA ALA A 129 -6.49 14.22 6.36
C ALA A 129 -6.72 14.94 7.70
N ARG A 130 -5.77 14.86 8.64
CA ARG A 130 -5.83 15.61 9.91
C ARG A 130 -5.73 17.11 9.69
N ALA A 131 -4.84 17.58 8.82
CA ALA A 131 -4.73 18.99 8.46
C ALA A 131 -6.05 19.53 7.87
N GLN A 132 -6.79 18.68 7.15
CA GLN A 132 -8.11 18.97 6.59
C GLN A 132 -9.27 18.66 7.55
N GLN A 133 -8.99 18.32 8.81
CA GLN A 133 -9.98 17.99 9.85
C GLN A 133 -10.91 16.82 9.50
N LEU A 134 -10.42 15.83 8.74
CA LEU A 134 -11.19 14.62 8.37
C LEU A 134 -11.23 13.56 9.46
N HIS A 135 -10.45 13.72 10.54
CA HIS A 135 -10.55 12.92 11.76
C HIS A 135 -11.67 13.47 12.64
N ILE A 136 -12.76 12.72 12.75
CA ILE A 136 -13.95 13.13 13.48
C ILE A 136 -14.02 12.35 14.81
N LYS A 137 -14.10 13.08 15.92
CA LYS A 137 -14.37 12.50 17.24
C LYS A 137 -15.88 12.32 17.44
N PHE A 138 -16.25 11.40 18.30
CA PHE A 138 -17.66 11.14 18.64
C PHE A 138 -17.88 11.09 20.15
N ALA A 139 -19.12 11.28 20.56
CA ALA A 139 -19.54 11.15 21.95
C ALA A 139 -20.97 10.59 22.01
N PHE A 140 -21.32 10.03 23.17
CA PHE A 140 -22.69 9.67 23.49
C PHE A 140 -23.15 10.55 24.64
N ASN A 141 -24.36 11.09 24.57
CA ASN A 141 -24.93 11.84 25.68
C ASN A 141 -25.47 10.89 26.78
N ILE A 142 -25.99 11.47 27.86
CA ILE A 142 -26.59 10.71 28.97
C ILE A 142 -27.81 9.86 28.58
N LYS A 143 -28.45 10.15 27.44
CA LYS A 143 -29.58 9.38 26.89
C LYS A 143 -29.14 8.25 25.96
N GLY A 144 -27.84 8.17 25.66
CA GLY A 144 -27.29 7.25 24.67
C GLY A 144 -27.43 7.74 23.23
N ASP A 145 -27.77 9.01 22.99
CA ASP A 145 -27.78 9.59 21.65
C ASP A 145 -26.34 9.79 21.17
N PHE A 146 -26.07 9.39 19.93
CA PHE A 146 -24.78 9.55 19.29
C PHE A 146 -24.60 10.97 18.72
N GLY A 147 -23.44 11.57 18.95
CA GLY A 147 -23.02 12.83 18.33
C GLY A 147 -21.61 12.71 17.74
N ALA A 148 -21.41 13.29 16.56
CA ALA A 148 -20.12 13.36 15.88
C ALA A 148 -19.69 14.83 15.68
N ALA A 149 -18.42 15.14 15.96
CA ALA A 149 -17.86 16.48 15.89
C ALA A 149 -17.46 16.85 14.44
N PHE A 150 -18.44 16.92 13.53
CA PHE A 150 -18.17 17.22 12.13
C PHE A 150 -17.54 18.61 11.94
N PRO A 151 -16.49 18.74 11.11
CA PRO A 151 -15.93 20.03 10.74
C PRO A 151 -16.93 20.83 9.90
N GLN A 152 -16.76 22.15 9.86
CA GLN A 152 -17.71 23.07 9.21
C GLN A 152 -17.90 22.76 7.71
N GLN A 153 -16.83 22.30 7.04
CA GLN A 153 -16.87 21.91 5.63
C GLN A 153 -17.82 20.72 5.41
N VAL A 154 -17.73 19.68 6.23
CA VAL A 154 -18.61 18.50 6.16
C VAL A 154 -20.05 18.91 6.47
N LYS A 155 -20.27 19.70 7.54
CA LYS A 155 -21.60 20.21 7.89
C LYS A 155 -22.25 20.99 6.74
N SER A 156 -21.50 21.89 6.11
CA SER A 156 -21.99 22.71 4.99
C SER A 156 -22.34 21.85 3.78
N HIS A 157 -21.52 20.83 3.50
CA HIS A 157 -21.79 19.88 2.42
C HIS A 157 -23.08 19.08 2.68
N LEU A 158 -23.24 18.52 3.88
CA LEU A 158 -24.42 17.76 4.28
C LEU A 158 -25.69 18.62 4.27
N ALA A 159 -25.63 19.85 4.79
CA ALA A 159 -26.75 20.79 4.80
C ALA A 159 -27.22 21.14 3.37
N ARG A 160 -26.29 21.45 2.46
CA ARG A 160 -26.59 21.71 1.05
C ARG A 160 -27.26 20.51 0.40
N ARG A 161 -26.78 19.30 0.68
CA ARG A 161 -27.35 18.07 0.13
C ARG A 161 -28.76 17.80 0.67
N ALA A 162 -28.97 18.00 1.98
CA ALA A 162 -30.28 17.89 2.59
C ALA A 162 -31.29 18.86 1.94
N ALA A 163 -30.88 20.09 1.63
CA ALA A 163 -31.71 21.05 0.90
C ALA A 163 -32.08 20.56 -0.51
N VAL A 164 -31.12 20.02 -1.27
CA VAL A 164 -31.38 19.45 -2.61
C VAL A 164 -32.37 18.29 -2.56
N ARG A 165 -32.22 17.39 -1.57
CA ARG A 165 -33.16 16.26 -1.38
C ARG A 165 -34.58 16.75 -1.09
N ARG A 166 -34.75 17.74 -0.22
CA ARG A 166 -36.07 18.34 0.08
C ARG A 166 -36.71 18.94 -1.16
N ASN A 167 -35.93 19.67 -1.98
CA ASN A 167 -36.44 20.28 -3.21
C ASN A 167 -36.86 19.21 -4.24
N ARG A 168 -36.13 18.09 -4.34
CA ARG A 168 -36.47 17.00 -5.25
C ARG A 168 -37.78 16.31 -4.85
N VAL A 169 -37.98 16.05 -3.56
CA VAL A 169 -39.23 15.47 -3.04
C VAL A 169 -40.41 16.42 -3.24
N ALA A 170 -40.23 17.72 -2.98
CA ALA A 170 -41.27 18.72 -3.21
C ALA A 170 -41.67 18.80 -4.69
N SER A 171 -40.70 18.72 -5.61
CA SER A 171 -40.97 18.77 -7.05
C SER A 171 -41.71 17.52 -7.54
N SER A 172 -41.38 16.33 -7.02
CA SER A 172 -42.08 15.09 -7.41
C SER A 172 -43.54 15.04 -6.95
N VAL A 173 -43.89 15.68 -5.83
CA VAL A 173 -45.29 15.72 -5.34
C VAL A 173 -46.16 16.66 -6.20
N GLN A 174 -45.55 17.70 -6.78
CA GLN A 174 -46.28 18.69 -7.58
C GLN A 174 -46.63 18.17 -8.99
N GLU A 175 -45.81 17.28 -9.56
CA GLU A 175 -46.08 16.70 -10.88
C GLU A 175 -47.18 15.61 -10.85
N ASP A 176 -47.32 14.88 -9.74
CA ASP A 176 -48.35 13.84 -9.60
C ASP A 176 -49.75 14.39 -9.23
N SER A 177 -49.82 15.69 -8.91
CA SER A 177 -51.07 16.38 -8.58
C SER A 177 -51.74 17.06 -9.80
N GLY A 178 -51.14 16.96 -10.99
CA GLY A 178 -51.55 17.69 -12.20
C GLY A 178 -52.66 17.06 -13.05
N SER A 179 -53.46 16.14 -12.51
CA SER A 179 -54.53 15.46 -13.27
C SER A 179 -55.75 15.07 -12.42
N VAL A 180 -56.31 15.99 -11.63
CA VAL A 180 -57.73 15.86 -11.22
C VAL A 180 -58.37 17.25 -11.26
N TRP A 181 -59.48 17.31 -12.00
CA TRP A 181 -60.21 18.49 -12.40
C TRP A 181 -60.81 19.29 -11.24
N GLU A 182 -61.10 20.56 -11.55
CA GLU A 182 -61.89 21.53 -10.81
C GLU A 182 -62.95 20.92 -9.87
N GLN A 183 -62.82 21.18 -8.57
CA GLN A 183 -63.97 21.48 -7.73
C GLN A 183 -63.58 22.51 -6.67
N THR A 184 -64.08 23.72 -6.89
CA THR A 184 -64.02 24.88 -6.01
C THR A 184 -64.71 24.59 -4.68
N SER A 185 -63.95 24.68 -3.58
CA SER A 185 -64.47 24.89 -2.22
C SER A 185 -63.39 25.55 -1.35
N GLU A 186 -63.80 26.55 -0.58
CA GLU A 186 -63.00 27.54 0.16
C GLU A 186 -62.00 26.97 1.20
N PRO A 187 -60.89 27.69 1.51
CA PRO A 187 -59.87 27.21 2.43
C PRO A 187 -60.15 27.61 3.88
N SER A 188 -60.17 26.61 4.77
CA SER A 188 -59.94 26.80 6.21
C SER A 188 -58.45 26.59 6.52
N ALA A 189 -57.86 27.54 7.22
CA ALA A 189 -56.42 27.61 7.53
C ALA A 189 -55.92 26.45 8.42
N PRO A 190 -54.69 25.93 8.19
CA PRO A 190 -54.05 25.04 9.14
C PRO A 190 -53.01 25.78 9.99
N ALA A 191 -53.04 25.48 11.29
CA ALA A 191 -51.98 25.81 12.24
C ALA A 191 -50.73 24.96 11.91
N GLN A 192 -49.62 25.62 11.62
CA GLN A 192 -48.32 24.99 11.46
C GLN A 192 -47.53 25.14 12.76
N SER A 193 -47.32 24.03 13.48
CA SER A 193 -46.25 23.88 14.46
C SER A 193 -45.08 23.15 13.79
N ALA A 194 -43.99 23.86 13.51
CA ALA A 194 -42.74 23.28 13.06
C ALA A 194 -42.00 22.63 14.25
N PRO A 195 -41.29 21.50 14.05
CA PRO A 195 -40.37 20.98 15.06
C PRO A 195 -39.06 21.79 15.01
N GLU A 196 -38.71 22.42 16.13
CA GLU A 196 -37.42 23.08 16.33
C GLU A 196 -36.26 22.07 16.19
N SER A 197 -35.34 22.39 15.30
CA SER A 197 -34.10 21.67 15.04
C SER A 197 -33.15 21.76 16.25
N ALA A 198 -33.00 20.67 16.99
CA ALA A 198 -32.14 20.51 18.17
C ALA A 198 -30.62 20.44 17.83
N ALA A 199 -30.12 21.33 16.98
CA ALA A 199 -28.72 21.32 16.52
C ALA A 199 -27.81 22.37 17.21
N ALA A 200 -28.32 23.20 18.13
CA ALA A 200 -27.59 24.39 18.58
C ALA A 200 -26.92 24.31 19.98
N SER A 201 -26.92 23.17 20.69
CA SER A 201 -26.43 23.12 22.09
C SER A 201 -25.28 22.13 22.39
N TRP A 202 -24.54 21.67 21.38
CA TRP A 202 -23.55 20.58 21.56
C TRP A 202 -22.10 21.04 21.80
N LEU A 203 -21.78 22.34 21.70
CA LEU A 203 -20.39 22.83 21.73
C LEU A 203 -19.96 23.58 23.00
N GLY A 204 -20.81 23.66 24.02
CA GLY A 204 -20.43 24.27 25.30
C GLY A 204 -19.85 23.24 26.28
N GLY A 205 -18.60 22.84 26.13
CA GLY A 205 -17.96 21.99 27.17
C GLY A 205 -16.68 21.24 26.84
N LEU A 206 -16.07 21.43 25.66
CA LEU A 206 -14.83 20.75 25.27
C LEU A 206 -13.72 21.76 24.98
N GLU A 207 -13.43 22.67 25.90
CA GLU A 207 -12.19 23.45 25.90
C GLU A 207 -11.58 23.50 27.32
N THR A 208 -10.30 23.09 27.37
CA THR A 208 -9.25 23.40 28.36
C THR A 208 -9.50 23.06 29.82
N ASP A 209 -8.91 21.95 30.29
CA ASP A 209 -8.05 21.91 31.50
C ASP A 209 -7.46 20.50 31.70
N PHE A 210 -6.25 20.29 31.18
CA PHE A 210 -5.40 19.13 31.52
C PHE A 210 -4.01 19.66 31.92
N LEU A 211 -3.90 20.20 33.13
CA LEU A 211 -2.62 20.46 33.78
C LEU A 211 -2.20 19.21 34.57
N GLY A 212 -1.44 18.33 33.91
CA GLY A 212 -0.74 17.22 34.54
C GLY A 212 0.70 17.61 34.87
N THR A 213 0.97 17.78 36.16
CA THR A 213 2.28 18.06 36.75
C THR A 213 3.32 16.97 36.45
N SER A 214 4.37 17.31 35.70
CA SER A 214 5.55 16.45 35.51
C SER A 214 6.61 16.78 36.56
N GLN A 215 6.74 15.94 37.59
CA GLN A 215 7.90 15.96 38.49
C GLN A 215 9.11 15.31 37.80
N ARG A 216 10.18 16.10 37.60
CA ARG A 216 11.53 15.63 37.27
C ARG A 216 12.17 15.02 38.54
N PRO A 217 12.88 13.89 38.45
CA PRO A 217 13.91 13.55 39.41
C PRO A 217 15.28 14.07 38.94
N ASP A 218 16.06 14.45 39.95
CA ASP A 218 17.34 15.14 39.88
C ASP A 218 18.47 14.37 39.18
N THR A 219 19.29 15.12 38.47
CA THR A 219 20.57 14.73 37.89
C THR A 219 21.65 14.63 38.98
N HIS A 220 22.21 13.44 39.20
CA HIS A 220 23.46 13.27 39.92
C HIS A 220 24.65 13.19 38.95
N SER A 221 25.56 14.14 39.14
CA SER A 221 26.89 14.29 38.56
C SER A 221 27.88 13.20 39.02
N GLY A 222 28.69 12.68 38.09
CA GLY A 222 29.87 11.85 38.35
C GLY A 222 30.97 12.06 37.28
N PRO A 223 32.26 11.85 37.60
CA PRO A 223 33.39 12.60 37.04
C PRO A 223 34.05 11.97 35.78
N PRO A 224 34.92 12.72 35.06
CA PRO A 224 35.55 12.27 33.82
C PRO A 224 36.89 11.59 34.05
N LEU A 225 37.23 10.58 33.24
CA LEU A 225 38.56 9.97 33.13
C LEU A 225 38.82 9.50 31.68
N PRO A 226 40.09 9.28 31.28
CA PRO A 226 40.67 9.98 30.15
C PRO A 226 40.89 9.15 28.88
N SER A 227 41.07 9.92 27.79
CA SER A 227 41.90 9.70 26.60
C SER A 227 42.85 8.50 26.60
N ALA A 228 42.81 7.72 25.51
CA ALA A 228 43.98 7.03 24.98
C ALA A 228 43.91 6.94 23.45
N SER A 229 45.09 7.09 22.86
CA SER A 229 45.41 7.50 21.50
C SER A 229 45.32 6.41 20.43
N ALA A 230 45.34 6.93 19.20
CA ALA A 230 45.62 6.30 17.92
C ALA A 230 46.74 5.24 17.92
N ALA A 231 46.57 4.25 17.03
CA ALA A 231 47.69 3.61 16.35
C ALA A 231 47.34 3.38 14.87
N PHE A 232 48.14 4.03 14.04
CA PHE A 232 48.32 3.80 12.61
C PHE A 232 48.72 2.34 12.34
N PHE A 233 48.24 1.76 11.24
CA PHE A 233 49.03 0.84 10.43
C PHE A 233 48.88 1.18 8.96
N VAL A 234 50.00 1.58 8.38
CA VAL A 234 50.30 1.61 6.96
C VAL A 234 50.61 0.17 6.54
N ALA A 235 50.03 -0.29 5.44
CA ALA A 235 50.62 -1.36 4.64
C ALA A 235 50.25 -1.15 3.18
N ASP A 236 51.27 -1.41 2.40
CA ASP A 236 51.58 -0.92 1.07
C ASP A 236 51.05 -1.83 -0.05
N GLU A 237 51.21 -1.33 -1.27
CA GLU A 237 50.65 -1.70 -2.56
C GLU A 237 51.01 -3.08 -3.18
N HIS A 238 50.27 -3.36 -4.26
CA HIS A 238 50.65 -4.04 -5.51
C HIS A 238 50.56 -5.57 -5.64
N LEU A 239 49.64 -6.04 -6.52
CA LEU A 239 49.99 -6.52 -7.87
C LEU A 239 48.75 -6.89 -8.73
N ALA A 240 48.69 -6.22 -9.89
CA ALA A 240 48.37 -6.70 -11.25
C ALA A 240 47.28 -7.76 -11.52
N GLY A 241 46.29 -7.34 -12.33
CA GLY A 241 46.23 -7.68 -13.76
C GLY A 241 45.64 -9.03 -14.18
N GLY A 242 44.53 -8.99 -14.93
CA GLY A 242 44.00 -10.16 -15.64
C GLY A 242 42.70 -9.87 -16.40
N ASN A 243 42.81 -9.22 -17.56
CA ASN A 243 41.73 -8.95 -18.49
C ASN A 243 41.48 -10.22 -19.35
N VAL A 244 40.29 -10.84 -19.28
CA VAL A 244 39.91 -11.92 -20.21
C VAL A 244 38.59 -11.57 -20.89
N LYS A 245 38.69 -11.45 -22.21
CA LYS A 245 37.66 -11.19 -23.20
C LYS A 245 37.05 -12.54 -23.59
N ALA A 246 35.74 -12.74 -23.40
CA ALA A 246 35.02 -13.89 -23.94
C ALA A 246 34.02 -13.40 -25.00
N ALA A 247 34.17 -13.96 -26.20
CA ALA A 247 33.36 -13.73 -27.38
C ALA A 247 32.01 -14.49 -27.28
N GLY A 248 31.02 -13.97 -28.00
CA GLY A 248 29.65 -14.45 -27.97
C GLY A 248 29.35 -15.71 -28.81
N GLY A 249 28.07 -16.05 -28.82
CA GLY A 249 27.47 -17.09 -29.64
C GLY A 249 25.96 -17.10 -29.46
N ASP A 250 25.25 -16.51 -30.44
CA ASP A 250 23.80 -16.53 -30.58
C ASP A 250 23.28 -17.94 -30.89
N ALA A 251 22.17 -18.32 -30.25
CA ALA A 251 21.25 -19.34 -30.76
C ALA A 251 19.83 -19.02 -30.30
N ALA A 252 19.05 -18.43 -31.21
CA ALA A 252 17.65 -18.09 -31.03
C ALA A 252 16.76 -19.35 -31.04
N GLY A 253 16.20 -19.69 -29.88
CA GLY A 253 15.04 -20.55 -29.74
C GLY A 253 13.99 -19.80 -28.94
N GLY A 254 12.96 -19.28 -29.61
CA GLY A 254 11.89 -18.49 -29.00
C GLY A 254 11.04 -19.36 -28.07
N VAL A 255 11.42 -19.41 -26.80
CA VAL A 255 10.58 -19.86 -25.69
C VAL A 255 9.57 -18.74 -25.41
N PRO A 256 8.28 -19.04 -25.16
CA PRO A 256 7.32 -18.03 -24.74
C PRO A 256 7.85 -17.31 -23.50
N VAL A 257 8.14 -16.02 -23.64
CA VAL A 257 8.64 -15.16 -22.57
C VAL A 257 7.54 -15.07 -21.52
N ARG A 258 7.71 -15.78 -20.41
CA ARG A 258 6.91 -15.55 -19.20
C ARG A 258 7.23 -14.12 -18.74
N PRO A 259 6.24 -13.34 -18.26
CA PRO A 259 6.54 -12.08 -17.60
C PRO A 259 7.60 -12.36 -16.52
N GLU A 260 8.71 -11.63 -16.54
CA GLU A 260 9.82 -11.86 -15.61
C GLU A 260 9.31 -11.62 -14.19
N CYS A 261 9.01 -12.70 -13.47
CA CYS A 261 8.66 -12.62 -12.07
C CYS A 261 9.87 -12.06 -11.31
N ASN A 262 9.64 -11.05 -10.48
CA ASN A 262 10.67 -10.42 -9.63
C ASN A 262 11.05 -11.32 -8.45
N VAL A 263 11.57 -12.52 -8.75
CA VAL A 263 12.07 -13.47 -7.76
C VAL A 263 13.46 -13.03 -7.33
N PRO A 264 13.71 -12.80 -6.03
CA PRO A 264 15.01 -12.32 -5.57
C PRO A 264 16.09 -13.40 -5.74
N PRO A 265 17.35 -13.01 -5.96
CA PRO A 265 18.46 -13.96 -6.04
C PRO A 265 18.56 -14.80 -4.76
N MET A 266 18.62 -16.12 -4.93
CA MET A 266 18.70 -17.07 -3.82
C MET A 266 19.65 -18.22 -4.15
N LEU A 267 20.25 -18.81 -3.11
CA LEU A 267 21.07 -20.01 -3.22
C LEU A 267 21.04 -20.78 -1.90
N THR A 268 21.51 -22.03 -1.91
CA THR A 268 21.73 -22.80 -0.69
C THR A 268 23.20 -22.88 -0.34
N VAL A 269 23.53 -22.73 0.94
CA VAL A 269 24.86 -22.98 1.48
C VAL A 269 24.83 -24.07 2.54
N MET A 270 25.89 -24.86 2.61
CA MET A 270 26.13 -25.76 3.73
C MET A 270 26.86 -24.98 4.83
N THR A 271 26.29 -24.91 6.03
CA THR A 271 26.92 -24.23 7.16
C THR A 271 26.75 -25.04 8.45
N PRO A 272 27.76 -25.09 9.32
CA PRO A 272 27.64 -25.74 10.62
C PRO A 272 26.76 -24.88 11.54
N ILE A 273 25.56 -25.36 11.87
CA ILE A 273 24.65 -24.72 12.83
C ILE A 273 24.47 -25.67 14.01
N ASN A 274 24.85 -25.19 15.20
CA ASN A 274 24.83 -25.99 16.44
C ASN A 274 25.61 -27.32 16.31
N GLY A 275 26.76 -27.27 15.63
CA GLY A 275 27.64 -28.44 15.43
C GLY A 275 27.16 -29.46 14.41
N LYS A 276 26.14 -29.14 13.60
CA LYS A 276 25.67 -29.98 12.49
C LYS A 276 25.72 -29.19 11.19
N ASP A 277 26.23 -29.81 10.13
CA ASP A 277 26.14 -29.23 8.79
C ASP A 277 24.69 -29.25 8.34
N GLN A 278 24.16 -28.07 8.06
CA GLN A 278 22.80 -27.88 7.57
C GLN A 278 22.83 -27.13 6.25
N GLN A 279 21.97 -27.55 5.33
CA GLN A 279 21.69 -26.80 4.12
C GLN A 279 20.75 -25.63 4.47
N VAL A 280 21.16 -24.42 4.12
CA VAL A 280 20.48 -23.18 4.52
C VAL A 280 20.22 -22.33 3.30
N LEU A 281 18.99 -21.83 3.18
CA LEU A 281 18.63 -20.91 2.12
C LEU A 281 19.18 -19.51 2.45
N ALA A 282 19.93 -18.95 1.51
CA ALA A 282 20.38 -17.56 1.53
C ALA A 282 19.62 -16.77 0.48
N VAL A 283 19.05 -15.62 0.87
CA VAL A 283 18.36 -14.68 -0.04
C VAL A 283 19.07 -13.33 0.00
N LEU A 284 19.31 -12.76 -1.17
CA LEU A 284 19.91 -11.44 -1.35
C LEU A 284 18.81 -10.38 -1.56
N CYS A 285 18.83 -9.32 -0.75
CA CYS A 285 17.95 -8.18 -0.88
C CYS A 285 18.72 -6.96 -1.39
N GLU A 286 18.56 -6.65 -2.68
CA GLU A 286 19.11 -5.46 -3.32
C GLU A 286 18.23 -4.23 -3.04
N ASP A 287 16.92 -4.36 -3.26
CA ASP A 287 15.91 -3.36 -2.86
C ASP A 287 14.85 -3.99 -1.96
N GLN A 288 14.77 -3.49 -0.73
CA GLN A 288 13.80 -3.94 0.27
C GLN A 288 12.34 -3.64 -0.08
N SER A 289 12.09 -2.79 -1.09
CA SER A 289 10.75 -2.36 -1.54
C SER A 289 10.24 -3.18 -2.71
N ALA A 290 11.12 -3.90 -3.39
CA ALA A 290 10.79 -4.64 -4.58
C ALA A 290 10.22 -6.02 -4.26
N GLY A 291 9.35 -6.52 -5.15
CA GLY A 291 8.81 -7.88 -5.11
C GLY A 291 8.21 -8.26 -3.76
N LEU A 292 8.71 -9.35 -3.18
CA LEU A 292 8.18 -9.96 -1.95
C LEU A 292 8.73 -9.34 -0.65
N PHE A 293 9.78 -8.52 -0.70
CA PHE A 293 10.44 -8.00 0.51
C PHE A 293 9.54 -7.11 1.39
N PRO A 294 8.63 -6.27 0.86
CA PRO A 294 7.66 -5.54 1.68
C PRO A 294 6.81 -6.45 2.57
N TYR A 295 6.52 -7.66 2.10
CA TYR A 295 5.63 -8.62 2.75
C TYR A 295 6.36 -9.67 3.60
N ALA A 296 7.70 -9.64 3.63
CA ALA A 296 8.50 -10.69 4.26
C ALA A 296 8.12 -11.02 5.71
N LEU A 297 7.76 -10.01 6.51
CA LEU A 297 7.32 -10.20 7.90
C LEU A 297 5.95 -10.89 7.97
N ASP A 298 4.98 -10.42 7.19
CA ASP A 298 3.63 -10.98 7.14
C ASP A 298 3.67 -12.43 6.64
N LEU A 299 4.48 -12.69 5.61
CA LEU A 299 4.72 -14.02 5.06
C LEU A 299 5.32 -14.98 6.08
N SER A 300 6.11 -14.45 7.01
CA SER A 300 6.72 -15.20 8.11
C SER A 300 5.87 -15.30 9.38
N GLY A 301 4.77 -14.55 9.48
CA GLY A 301 3.95 -14.48 10.69
C GLY A 301 3.31 -15.82 11.12
N ASN A 302 3.21 -16.77 10.18
CA ASN A 302 2.74 -18.13 10.44
C ASN A 302 3.86 -19.09 10.91
N ILE A 303 5.12 -18.65 10.84
CA ILE A 303 6.27 -19.43 11.32
C ILE A 303 6.41 -19.15 12.80
N ASP A 304 6.66 -20.21 13.55
CA ASP A 304 6.72 -20.28 15.01
C ASP A 304 7.28 -19.03 15.73
N SER A 305 6.71 -18.76 16.90
CA SER A 305 6.92 -17.53 17.68
C SER A 305 8.33 -17.34 18.25
N THR A 306 9.17 -18.39 18.32
CA THR A 306 10.55 -18.29 18.84
C THR A 306 11.60 -18.34 17.72
N ILE A 307 11.91 -17.15 17.20
CA ILE A 307 12.98 -16.94 16.21
C ILE A 307 14.18 -16.30 16.89
N SER A 308 15.29 -17.03 16.93
CA SER A 308 16.60 -16.52 17.36
C SER A 308 17.34 -15.85 16.21
N LYS A 309 18.12 -14.82 16.53
CA LYS A 309 18.86 -14.00 15.55
C LYS A 309 20.34 -14.06 15.86
N SER A 310 21.16 -14.35 14.85
CA SER A 310 22.62 -14.34 14.97
C SER A 310 23.24 -13.55 13.84
N ASP A 311 24.07 -12.57 14.20
CA ASP A 311 24.87 -11.76 13.28
C ASP A 311 26.32 -12.28 13.16
N ASN A 312 26.60 -13.53 13.53
CA ASN A 312 27.96 -14.08 13.55
C ASN A 312 28.51 -14.35 12.13
N ARG A 313 28.89 -13.28 11.43
CA ARG A 313 29.28 -13.25 10.01
C ARG A 313 30.35 -14.28 9.62
N ARG A 314 31.28 -14.65 10.52
CA ARG A 314 32.48 -15.42 10.14
C ARG A 314 32.20 -16.83 9.64
N GLU A 315 31.15 -17.47 10.15
CA GLU A 315 30.91 -18.89 9.87
C GLU A 315 30.39 -19.13 8.45
N TRP A 316 29.56 -18.21 7.93
CA TRP A 316 28.93 -18.35 6.62
C TRP A 316 29.44 -17.37 5.55
N SER A 317 30.19 -16.30 5.91
CA SER A 317 30.68 -15.33 4.92
C SER A 317 31.59 -15.96 3.87
N SER A 318 32.46 -16.88 4.29
CA SER A 318 33.40 -17.54 3.37
C SER A 318 32.68 -18.44 2.38
N ALA A 319 31.61 -19.13 2.81
CA ALA A 319 30.79 -19.96 1.93
C ALA A 319 30.04 -19.11 0.89
N LEU A 320 29.48 -17.98 1.33
CA LEU A 320 28.73 -17.06 0.46
C LEU A 320 29.64 -16.34 -0.56
N ALA A 321 30.82 -15.91 -0.16
CA ALA A 321 31.74 -15.14 -1.02
C ALA A 321 32.18 -15.89 -2.28
N VAL A 322 32.19 -17.23 -2.26
CA VAL A 322 32.50 -18.08 -3.42
C VAL A 322 31.48 -17.89 -4.56
N HIS A 323 30.27 -17.45 -4.25
CA HIS A 323 29.19 -17.23 -5.22
C HIS A 323 29.19 -15.83 -5.84
N GLY A 324 30.18 -14.99 -5.51
CA GLY A 324 30.39 -13.67 -6.11
C GLY A 324 30.29 -12.51 -5.13
N ARG A 325 30.75 -11.33 -5.55
CA ARG A 325 30.89 -10.14 -4.69
C ARG A 325 29.58 -9.66 -4.09
N GLN A 326 28.46 -9.84 -4.78
CA GLN A 326 27.13 -9.47 -4.27
C GLN A 326 26.71 -10.26 -3.02
N TRP A 327 27.31 -11.44 -2.81
CA TRP A 327 27.07 -12.30 -1.64
C TRP A 327 28.03 -12.00 -0.48
N ASP A 328 29.05 -11.15 -0.67
CA ASP A 328 29.95 -10.66 0.38
C ASP A 328 29.41 -9.39 1.07
N LEU A 329 28.09 -9.35 1.27
CA LEU A 329 27.45 -8.33 2.08
C LEU A 329 27.25 -8.85 3.52
N PRO A 330 27.00 -7.95 4.49
CA PRO A 330 26.59 -8.39 5.82
C PRO A 330 25.36 -9.30 5.74
N ALA A 331 25.33 -10.31 6.59
CA ALA A 331 24.31 -11.36 6.59
C ALA A 331 23.72 -11.53 7.99
N LEU A 332 22.43 -11.86 8.06
CA LEU A 332 21.68 -12.17 9.28
C LEU A 332 21.19 -13.62 9.21
N LEU A 333 21.53 -14.43 10.22
CA LEU A 333 20.99 -15.78 10.37
C LEU A 333 19.77 -15.76 11.29
N LEU A 334 18.67 -16.35 10.84
CA LEU A 334 17.50 -16.67 11.66
C LEU A 334 17.45 -18.18 11.92
N THR A 335 17.18 -18.58 13.16
CA THR A 335 16.98 -19.98 13.53
C THR A 335 15.70 -20.14 14.35
N THR A 336 14.82 -21.05 13.94
CA THR A 336 13.58 -21.41 14.67
C THR A 336 13.88 -22.53 15.67
N GLU A 337 13.43 -22.41 16.91
CA GLU A 337 13.73 -23.41 17.95
C GLU A 337 13.01 -24.74 17.72
N ARG A 338 11.70 -24.72 17.41
CA ARG A 338 10.91 -25.97 17.34
C ARG A 338 11.19 -26.79 16.09
N GLN A 339 11.34 -26.14 14.94
CA GLN A 339 11.51 -26.81 13.65
C GLN A 339 12.98 -26.94 13.25
N GLY A 340 13.90 -26.32 14.00
CA GLY A 340 15.32 -26.30 13.69
C GLY A 340 15.63 -25.71 12.31
N MET A 341 14.69 -24.97 11.71
CA MET A 341 14.90 -24.31 10.43
C MET A 341 15.82 -23.12 10.60
N CYS A 342 16.63 -22.89 9.59
CA CYS A 342 17.55 -21.79 9.51
C CYS A 342 17.44 -21.12 8.14
N ALA A 343 17.66 -19.82 8.12
CA ALA A 343 17.66 -19.03 6.89
C ALA A 343 18.60 -17.83 7.02
N ILE A 344 19.27 -17.47 5.93
CA ILE A 344 20.21 -16.37 5.87
C ILE A 344 19.64 -15.25 5.00
N GLY A 345 19.62 -14.03 5.53
CA GLY A 345 19.27 -12.84 4.78
C GLY A 345 20.47 -11.93 4.57
N ILE A 346 20.69 -11.51 3.33
CA ILE A 346 21.85 -10.73 2.92
C ILE A 346 21.36 -9.39 2.37
N GLY A 347 22.04 -8.31 2.74
CA GLY A 347 21.65 -6.97 2.31
C GLY A 347 22.54 -5.86 2.86
N SER A 348 22.49 -4.71 2.20
CA SER A 348 23.35 -3.54 2.49
C SER A 348 23.10 -2.92 3.88
N ASN A 349 21.91 -3.07 4.43
CA ASN A 349 21.53 -2.50 5.73
C ASN A 349 20.72 -3.49 6.61
N ALA A 350 20.55 -3.17 7.89
CA ALA A 350 19.88 -4.06 8.84
C ALA A 350 18.42 -4.42 8.44
N LYS A 351 17.70 -3.48 7.82
CA LYS A 351 16.30 -3.68 7.40
C LYS A 351 16.21 -4.63 6.21
N SER A 352 17.06 -4.45 5.20
CA SER A 352 17.18 -5.35 4.03
C SER A 352 17.56 -6.78 4.46
N ARG A 353 18.57 -6.95 5.32
CA ARG A 353 18.96 -8.26 5.87
C ARG A 353 17.82 -8.93 6.61
N LYS A 354 17.12 -8.17 7.46
CA LYS A 354 15.96 -8.66 8.20
C LYS A 354 14.89 -9.18 7.23
N ARG A 355 14.47 -8.37 6.26
CA ARG A 355 13.45 -8.77 5.27
C ARG A 355 13.89 -9.99 4.46
N ALA A 356 15.12 -10.02 3.98
CA ALA A 356 15.67 -11.16 3.27
C ALA A 356 15.62 -12.44 4.10
N ALA A 357 16.02 -12.38 5.38
CA ALA A 357 16.08 -13.56 6.23
C ALA A 357 14.68 -14.08 6.57
N TYR A 358 13.72 -13.19 6.83
CA TYR A 358 12.33 -13.60 7.07
C TYR A 358 11.66 -14.16 5.82
N LEU A 359 11.93 -13.58 4.64
CA LEU A 359 11.43 -14.12 3.38
C LEU A 359 12.01 -15.52 3.12
N ALA A 360 13.33 -15.68 3.25
CA ALA A 360 14.03 -16.95 3.12
C ALA A 360 13.45 -18.01 4.08
N LEU A 361 13.18 -17.64 5.33
CA LEU A 361 12.58 -18.53 6.31
C LEU A 361 11.15 -18.92 5.92
N ALA A 362 10.33 -17.96 5.45
CA ALA A 362 8.96 -18.21 5.02
C ALA A 362 8.85 -19.16 3.84
N VAL A 363 9.67 -18.98 2.81
CA VAL A 363 9.65 -19.88 1.65
C VAL A 363 10.20 -21.25 2.00
N THR A 364 11.23 -21.34 2.86
CA THR A 364 11.77 -22.62 3.35
C THR A 364 10.70 -23.40 4.16
N ALA A 365 9.99 -22.71 5.06
CA ALA A 365 8.93 -23.32 5.85
C ALA A 365 7.80 -23.88 4.98
N ARG A 366 7.43 -23.15 3.92
CA ARG A 366 6.38 -23.56 2.97
C ARG A 366 6.80 -24.73 2.10
N ALA A 367 8.01 -24.67 1.54
CA ALA A 367 8.58 -25.77 0.76
C ALA A 367 8.58 -27.08 1.57
N ARG A 368 8.88 -27.02 2.87
CA ARG A 368 8.88 -28.19 3.76
C ARG A 368 7.51 -28.66 4.23
N SER A 369 6.58 -27.74 4.44
CA SER A 369 5.28 -28.05 5.05
C SER A 369 4.24 -28.58 4.05
N GLN A 370 4.51 -28.49 2.73
CA GLN A 370 3.59 -28.85 1.65
C GLN A 370 2.19 -28.22 1.77
N SER A 371 2.04 -27.18 2.59
CA SER A 371 0.76 -26.48 2.78
C SER A 371 0.47 -25.61 1.56
N THR A 372 -0.66 -25.87 0.91
CA THR A 372 -1.01 -25.32 -0.42
C THR A 372 -1.71 -23.97 -0.38
N VAL A 373 -2.09 -23.47 0.80
CA VAL A 373 -2.96 -22.28 0.89
C VAL A 373 -2.27 -21.17 1.67
N VAL A 374 -1.36 -20.46 1.00
CA VAL A 374 -1.03 -19.10 1.43
C VAL A 374 -1.23 -18.17 0.25
N GLN A 375 -2.04 -17.15 0.46
CA GLN A 375 -2.32 -16.13 -0.53
C GLN A 375 -1.02 -15.39 -0.87
N ASP A 376 -0.74 -15.26 -2.17
CA ASP A 376 0.40 -14.50 -2.66
C ASP A 376 0.11 -12.99 -2.54
N PRO A 377 0.79 -12.25 -1.64
CA PRO A 377 0.47 -10.85 -1.41
C PRO A 377 0.83 -9.95 -2.60
N SER A 378 1.75 -10.36 -3.49
CA SER A 378 2.04 -9.62 -4.72
C SER A 378 1.06 -9.92 -5.84
N SER A 379 0.29 -11.02 -5.74
CA SER A 379 -0.67 -11.48 -6.76
C SER A 379 -0.07 -11.74 -8.16
N ASP A 380 1.25 -11.69 -8.30
CA ASP A 380 2.00 -11.90 -9.54
C ASP A 380 2.54 -13.34 -9.65
N GLY A 381 2.41 -14.16 -8.61
CA GLY A 381 2.89 -15.53 -8.57
C GLY A 381 4.36 -15.65 -8.12
N ALA A 382 5.05 -14.56 -7.83
CA ALA A 382 6.47 -14.56 -7.46
C ALA A 382 6.75 -15.45 -6.24
N LEU A 383 5.82 -15.50 -5.29
CA LEU A 383 5.96 -16.34 -4.10
C LEU A 383 5.85 -17.82 -4.43
N GLN A 384 4.92 -18.20 -5.29
CA GLN A 384 4.75 -19.58 -5.72
C GLN A 384 5.97 -20.05 -6.51
N GLU A 385 6.51 -19.19 -7.37
CA GLU A 385 7.73 -19.47 -8.11
C GLU A 385 8.94 -19.61 -7.17
N MET A 386 9.10 -18.70 -6.21
CA MET A 386 10.17 -18.77 -5.21
C MET A 386 10.08 -20.07 -4.40
N VAL A 387 8.89 -20.50 -3.99
CA VAL A 387 8.70 -21.79 -3.28
C VAL A 387 9.06 -22.97 -4.18
N SER A 388 8.70 -22.94 -5.47
CA SER A 388 9.07 -23.98 -6.44
C SER A 388 10.59 -24.11 -6.58
N GLN A 389 11.30 -22.98 -6.74
CA GLN A 389 12.76 -22.96 -6.82
C GLN A 389 13.41 -23.49 -5.54
N VAL A 390 12.86 -23.15 -4.37
CA VAL A 390 13.34 -23.67 -3.08
C VAL A 390 13.13 -25.18 -2.97
N CYS A 391 12.00 -25.73 -3.43
CA CYS A 391 11.82 -27.18 -3.47
C CYS A 391 12.90 -27.87 -4.31
N GLU A 392 13.23 -27.31 -5.48
CA GLU A 392 14.30 -27.83 -6.34
C GLU A 392 15.67 -27.76 -5.66
N LEU A 393 16.00 -26.62 -5.04
CA LEU A 393 17.28 -26.41 -4.35
C LEU A 393 17.50 -27.34 -3.14
N PHE A 394 16.43 -27.70 -2.44
CA PHE A 394 16.48 -28.64 -1.30
C PHE A 394 16.21 -30.09 -1.69
N GLU A 395 16.07 -30.39 -2.99
CA GLU A 395 15.70 -31.72 -3.50
C GLU A 395 14.40 -32.27 -2.84
N ILE A 396 13.47 -31.36 -2.49
CA ILE A 396 12.17 -31.71 -1.92
C ILE A 396 11.23 -32.08 -3.06
N ALA A 397 10.64 -33.27 -3.00
CA ALA A 397 9.64 -33.69 -3.97
C ALA A 397 8.51 -32.63 -4.02
N PRO A 398 8.15 -32.13 -5.23
CA PRO A 398 7.12 -31.12 -5.35
C PRO A 398 5.83 -31.62 -4.71
N PRO A 399 5.03 -30.73 -4.07
CA PRO A 399 3.77 -31.13 -3.48
C PRO A 399 2.92 -31.77 -4.56
N VAL A 400 2.61 -33.06 -4.38
CA VAL A 400 1.68 -33.77 -5.26
C VAL A 400 0.37 -33.00 -5.15
N ALA A 401 -0.10 -32.43 -6.26
CA ALA A 401 -1.36 -31.70 -6.28
C ALA A 401 -2.48 -32.68 -5.91
N GLU A 402 -2.82 -32.76 -4.62
CA GLU A 402 -3.90 -33.58 -4.13
C GLU A 402 -5.20 -33.09 -4.76
N GLY A 403 -5.77 -33.90 -5.66
CA GLY A 403 -7.15 -33.75 -6.09
C GLY A 403 -7.42 -32.65 -7.13
N ARG A 404 -6.74 -32.67 -8.27
CA ARG A 404 -7.42 -32.26 -9.51
C ARG A 404 -8.23 -33.45 -10.01
N ASP A 405 -9.51 -33.46 -9.64
CA ASP A 405 -10.48 -34.49 -10.04
C ASP A 405 -10.49 -34.62 -11.58
N PRO A 406 -10.12 -35.78 -12.16
CA PRO A 406 -9.99 -35.93 -13.62
C PRO A 406 -11.33 -35.83 -14.39
N PHE A 407 -12.44 -35.64 -13.68
CA PHE A 407 -13.79 -35.55 -14.26
C PHE A 407 -14.41 -34.16 -14.28
N ALA A 408 -13.76 -33.12 -13.72
CA ALA A 408 -14.39 -31.80 -13.58
C ALA A 408 -14.28 -30.86 -14.81
N ASN A 409 -13.58 -31.24 -15.89
CA ASN A 409 -13.39 -30.39 -17.08
C ASN A 409 -14.04 -30.97 -18.34
N HIS A 410 -15.34 -31.25 -18.29
CA HIS A 410 -16.10 -31.66 -19.47
C HIS A 410 -17.42 -30.91 -19.66
N VAL A 411 -17.37 -29.57 -19.61
CA VAL A 411 -18.37 -28.72 -20.27
C VAL A 411 -17.68 -27.45 -20.77
N GLN A 412 -17.93 -27.08 -22.03
CA GLN A 412 -17.46 -25.91 -22.79
C GLN A 412 -16.07 -26.00 -23.45
N THR A 413 -15.99 -26.73 -24.56
CA THR A 413 -15.49 -26.20 -25.84
C THR A 413 -15.71 -27.23 -26.95
N SER A 414 -16.88 -27.20 -27.57
CA SER A 414 -17.11 -27.88 -28.85
C SER A 414 -18.27 -27.19 -29.58
N LEU A 415 -17.92 -26.39 -30.60
CA LEU A 415 -18.62 -26.28 -31.88
C LEU A 415 -17.97 -25.17 -32.73
N CYS A 416 -17.83 -25.46 -34.02
CA CYS A 416 -17.37 -24.62 -35.14
C CYS A 416 -15.86 -24.66 -35.48
N ALA A 417 -15.39 -25.84 -35.90
CA ALA A 417 -14.31 -25.94 -36.87
C ALA A 417 -14.80 -25.42 -38.25
N GLY A 418 -14.59 -24.14 -38.51
CA GLY A 418 -14.72 -23.54 -39.83
C GLY A 418 -13.37 -23.48 -40.51
N VAL A 419 -13.24 -24.20 -41.64
CA VAL A 419 -12.07 -24.17 -42.53
C VAL A 419 -11.87 -22.72 -43.04
N PRO A 420 -10.66 -22.13 -42.94
CA PRO A 420 -10.42 -20.80 -43.49
C PRO A 420 -10.47 -20.84 -45.03
N PRO A 421 -11.08 -19.84 -45.70
CA PRO A 421 -11.09 -19.76 -47.16
C PRO A 421 -9.67 -19.50 -47.71
N PRO A 422 -9.37 -19.97 -48.95
CA PRO A 422 -8.08 -19.75 -49.58
C PRO A 422 -7.82 -18.26 -49.86
N PRO A 423 -6.54 -17.84 -49.85
CA PRO A 423 -6.18 -16.45 -50.11
C PRO A 423 -6.49 -16.04 -51.56
N PRO A 424 -6.90 -14.78 -51.80
CA PRO A 424 -7.20 -14.28 -53.14
C PRO A 424 -5.92 -14.18 -54.01
N PRO A 425 -6.05 -14.27 -55.35
CA PRO A 425 -4.93 -14.13 -56.28
C PRO A 425 -4.25 -12.76 -56.14
N GLY A 426 -2.92 -12.76 -56.03
CA GLY A 426 -2.10 -11.56 -55.86
C GLY A 426 -2.30 -10.54 -57.00
N GLY A 427 -2.46 -9.28 -56.60
CA GLY A 427 -2.45 -8.14 -57.51
C GLY A 427 -1.07 -7.85 -58.09
N PRO A 428 -0.99 -7.07 -59.19
CA PRO A 428 0.26 -6.77 -59.88
C PRO A 428 1.19 -5.90 -59.02
N PRO A 429 2.51 -5.94 -59.26
CA PRO A 429 3.48 -5.16 -58.49
C PRO A 429 3.28 -3.67 -58.76
N GLU A 430 2.78 -2.95 -57.76
CA GLU A 430 2.78 -1.49 -57.78
C GLU A 430 4.22 -1.00 -57.65
N GLY A 431 4.65 -0.29 -58.69
CA GLY A 431 5.97 0.32 -58.78
C GLY A 431 6.13 1.52 -57.86
N CYS A 432 7.40 1.79 -57.56
CA CYS A 432 7.95 3.08 -57.16
C CYS A 432 7.36 3.69 -55.87
N SER A 433 7.71 3.09 -54.73
CA SER A 433 7.72 3.80 -53.45
C SER A 433 8.71 4.97 -53.51
N LEU A 434 8.18 6.18 -53.43
CA LEU A 434 8.95 7.40 -53.18
C LEU A 434 9.76 7.25 -51.86
N PRO A 435 10.94 7.87 -51.75
CA PRO A 435 11.69 7.88 -50.50
C PRO A 435 10.83 8.51 -49.38
N PRO A 436 10.93 8.02 -48.14
CA PRO A 436 10.22 8.59 -47.01
C PRO A 436 10.55 10.09 -46.90
N PRO A 437 9.57 10.94 -46.53
CA PRO A 437 9.84 12.35 -46.28
C PRO A 437 10.93 12.48 -45.20
N PRO A 438 11.83 13.48 -45.32
CA PRO A 438 12.83 13.73 -44.30
C PRO A 438 12.15 13.92 -42.94
N PRO A 439 12.70 13.35 -41.85
CA PRO A 439 12.13 13.52 -40.52
C PRO A 439 12.02 15.01 -40.19
N GLU A 440 10.84 15.43 -39.72
CA GLU A 440 10.60 16.80 -39.29
C GLU A 440 11.63 17.19 -38.22
N GLU A 441 12.36 18.28 -38.44
CA GLU A 441 13.29 18.85 -37.47
C GLU A 441 12.49 19.31 -36.24
N ARG A 442 12.54 18.51 -35.16
CA ARG A 442 11.93 18.87 -33.87
C ARG A 442 12.77 19.96 -33.20
N VAL A 443 12.10 21.03 -32.79
CA VAL A 443 12.72 22.15 -32.05
C VAL A 443 12.66 21.84 -30.55
N TRP A 444 13.80 21.96 -29.87
CA TRP A 444 13.94 21.71 -28.44
C TRP A 444 14.27 23.02 -27.70
N GLU A 445 13.58 23.29 -26.60
CA GLU A 445 13.87 24.44 -25.72
C GLU A 445 14.36 23.98 -24.34
N THR A 446 15.31 24.74 -23.78
CA THR A 446 16.00 24.38 -22.53
C THR A 446 15.14 24.62 -21.29
N VAL A 447 14.36 25.70 -21.24
CA VAL A 447 13.27 25.94 -20.27
C VAL A 447 12.35 27.02 -20.87
N PRO A 448 11.21 26.67 -21.49
CA PRO A 448 10.25 27.68 -21.90
C PRO A 448 9.64 28.35 -20.66
N LYS A 449 9.23 29.63 -20.78
CA LYS A 449 8.34 30.26 -19.78
C LYS A 449 6.96 29.59 -19.90
N LEU A 450 6.84 28.39 -19.36
CA LEU A 450 5.63 27.58 -19.44
C LEU A 450 4.72 27.92 -18.27
N ASP A 451 3.47 28.24 -18.58
CA ASP A 451 2.41 28.44 -17.61
C ASP A 451 1.95 27.11 -16.95
N SER A 452 2.33 25.96 -17.51
CA SER A 452 2.10 24.63 -16.91
C SER A 452 3.08 23.55 -17.41
N LEU A 453 3.69 22.83 -16.47
CA LEU A 453 4.56 21.66 -16.64
C LEU A 453 3.78 20.34 -16.71
N SER A 454 2.56 20.29 -16.16
CA SER A 454 1.82 19.02 -16.08
C SER A 454 1.51 18.42 -17.46
N GLN A 455 1.60 17.09 -17.57
CA GLN A 455 1.36 16.32 -18.82
C GLN A 455 2.32 16.62 -19.98
N ARG A 456 3.34 17.48 -19.79
CA ARG A 456 4.36 17.73 -20.82
C ARG A 456 5.26 16.52 -20.98
N ILE A 457 5.77 16.34 -22.19
CA ILE A 457 6.77 15.32 -22.51
C ILE A 457 8.14 15.98 -22.48
N VAL A 458 9.06 15.36 -21.76
CA VAL A 458 10.46 15.76 -21.70
C VAL A 458 11.34 14.62 -22.20
N VAL A 459 12.49 14.98 -22.76
CA VAL A 459 13.49 14.05 -23.29
C VAL A 459 14.79 14.22 -22.54
N ALA A 460 15.34 13.14 -22.00
CA ALA A 460 16.62 13.16 -21.30
C ALA A 460 17.76 13.52 -22.25
N LYS A 461 18.45 14.64 -21.98
CA LYS A 461 19.63 15.09 -22.72
C LYS A 461 20.95 14.64 -22.09
N ALA A 462 20.91 14.20 -20.84
CA ALA A 462 22.04 13.65 -20.11
C ALA A 462 21.58 12.43 -19.31
N PRO A 463 22.46 11.44 -19.06
CA PRO A 463 22.11 10.34 -18.19
C PRO A 463 21.98 10.83 -16.74
N TYR A 464 21.09 10.20 -15.98
CA TYR A 464 20.90 10.43 -14.55
C TYR A 464 20.67 9.10 -13.85
N ASP A 465 21.50 8.81 -12.84
CA ASP A 465 21.33 7.64 -11.99
C ASP A 465 20.53 8.06 -10.74
N ALA A 466 19.42 7.37 -10.47
CA ALA A 466 18.55 7.67 -9.34
C ALA A 466 19.32 7.66 -8.00
N GLU A 467 19.21 8.75 -7.25
CA GLU A 467 19.91 8.94 -5.96
C GLU A 467 19.32 8.08 -4.83
N GLY A 468 18.13 7.53 -5.03
CA GLY A 468 17.46 6.67 -4.07
C GLY A 468 16.02 6.33 -4.45
N GLN A 469 15.27 5.81 -3.48
CA GLN A 469 13.87 5.47 -3.67
C GLN A 469 13.04 6.72 -3.96
N GLY A 470 12.22 6.66 -5.01
CA GLY A 470 11.39 7.76 -5.47
C GLY A 470 12.03 8.61 -6.57
N TYR A 471 13.29 8.36 -6.93
CA TYR A 471 13.93 8.97 -8.09
C TYR A 471 13.88 8.06 -9.32
N LEU A 472 13.81 8.65 -10.51
CA LEU A 472 13.72 7.95 -11.79
C LEU A 472 15.05 8.07 -12.53
N SER A 473 15.76 6.95 -12.73
CA SER A 473 16.95 6.93 -13.57
C SER A 473 16.57 7.20 -15.03
N LEU A 474 17.37 8.00 -15.73
CA LEU A 474 17.17 8.37 -17.12
C LEU A 474 18.42 8.06 -17.95
N ARG A 475 18.23 7.48 -19.13
CA ARG A 475 19.23 7.37 -20.19
C ARG A 475 19.01 8.47 -21.22
N VAL A 476 20.07 8.85 -21.93
CA VAL A 476 19.97 9.85 -23.01
C VAL A 476 18.98 9.37 -24.07
N GLY A 477 17.98 10.20 -24.37
CA GLY A 477 16.89 9.89 -25.30
C GLY A 477 15.61 9.36 -24.66
N ASP A 478 15.63 8.98 -23.38
CA ASP A 478 14.44 8.55 -22.67
C ASP A 478 13.38 9.66 -22.67
N ARG A 479 12.12 9.26 -22.86
CA ARG A 479 10.98 10.18 -22.86
C ARG A 479 10.17 9.97 -21.60
N ALA A 480 9.94 11.03 -20.84
CA ALA A 480 9.13 11.02 -19.64
C ALA A 480 7.96 11.99 -19.76
N ARG A 481 6.80 11.62 -19.22
CA ARG A 481 5.63 12.49 -19.06
C ARG A 481 5.63 13.05 -17.65
N LEU A 482 5.59 14.38 -17.53
CA LEU A 482 5.53 15.06 -16.24
C LEU A 482 4.17 14.85 -15.58
N GLY A 483 4.19 14.41 -14.32
CA GLY A 483 2.99 14.11 -13.54
C GLY A 483 2.37 15.35 -12.88
N TRP A 484 3.19 16.34 -12.51
CA TRP A 484 2.78 17.52 -11.74
C TRP A 484 3.23 18.84 -12.35
N ASP A 485 2.58 19.91 -11.90
CA ASP A 485 2.85 21.28 -12.31
C ASP A 485 3.84 22.02 -11.39
N LEU A 486 4.70 21.27 -10.69
CA LEU A 486 5.56 21.78 -9.64
C LEU A 486 6.98 21.23 -9.82
N THR A 487 7.96 22.10 -9.63
CA THR A 487 9.35 21.73 -9.41
C THR A 487 9.59 21.64 -7.91
N GLU A 488 10.30 20.60 -7.46
CA GLU A 488 10.79 20.50 -6.09
C GLU A 488 12.22 21.07 -6.04
N PRO A 489 12.47 22.11 -5.23
CA PRO A 489 13.82 22.64 -5.10
C PRO A 489 14.71 21.62 -4.38
N GLY A 490 15.88 21.35 -4.96
CA GLY A 490 16.92 20.56 -4.34
C GLY A 490 17.41 21.20 -3.04
N THR A 491 17.83 20.36 -2.11
CA THR A 491 18.48 20.74 -0.86
C THR A 491 19.95 21.11 -1.09
N THR A 492 20.62 21.66 -0.07
CA THR A 492 22.04 22.02 -0.17
C THR A 492 22.98 20.83 -0.37
N SER A 493 22.51 19.61 -0.12
CA SER A 493 23.27 18.37 -0.37
C SER A 493 23.04 17.78 -1.75
N ASP A 494 22.03 18.24 -2.48
CA ASP A 494 21.65 17.64 -3.75
C ASP A 494 22.52 18.17 -4.89
N LEU A 495 22.72 17.33 -5.90
CA LEU A 495 23.59 17.66 -7.05
C LEU A 495 22.94 18.67 -8.00
N PHE A 496 21.60 18.72 -8.00
CA PHE A 496 20.80 19.52 -8.92
C PHE A 496 19.90 20.48 -8.15
N LYS A 497 19.53 21.60 -8.80
CA LYS A 497 18.79 22.66 -8.10
C LYS A 497 17.30 22.42 -8.10
N ASP A 498 16.76 21.79 -9.13
CA ASP A 498 15.32 21.60 -9.30
C ASP A 498 15.04 20.19 -9.81
N TYR A 499 14.07 19.52 -9.19
CA TYR A 499 13.60 18.20 -9.59
C TYR A 499 12.15 18.27 -10.07
N VAL A 500 11.80 17.41 -11.02
CA VAL A 500 10.44 17.23 -11.51
C VAL A 500 10.02 15.78 -11.40
N TYR A 501 8.74 15.54 -11.16
CA TYR A 501 8.17 14.20 -11.05
C TYR A 501 7.51 13.80 -12.37
N GLY A 502 7.83 12.60 -12.86
CA GLY A 502 7.24 12.07 -14.08
C GLY A 502 7.37 10.56 -14.22
N SER A 503 6.81 10.02 -15.30
CA SER A 503 6.86 8.60 -15.65
C SER A 503 7.41 8.38 -17.05
N LEU A 504 8.20 7.33 -17.25
CA LEU A 504 8.68 6.95 -18.58
C LEU A 504 7.50 6.63 -19.50
N ILE A 505 7.59 7.07 -20.76
CA ILE A 505 6.57 6.81 -21.80
C ILE A 505 6.80 5.44 -22.47
N ASP A 506 7.91 4.76 -22.14
CA ASP A 506 8.21 3.43 -22.65
C ASP A 506 7.14 2.41 -22.18
N PRO A 507 6.47 1.69 -23.11
CA PRO A 507 5.41 0.74 -22.79
C PRO A 507 5.86 -0.46 -21.95
N GLU A 508 7.16 -0.78 -21.88
CA GLU A 508 7.61 -2.03 -21.24
C GLU A 508 7.71 -1.94 -19.71
N SER A 509 7.83 -0.74 -19.13
CA SER A 509 7.76 -0.56 -17.67
C SER A 509 7.47 0.90 -17.30
N PRO A 510 6.26 1.22 -16.78
CA PRO A 510 5.95 2.57 -16.31
C PRO A 510 6.65 2.80 -14.96
N CYS A 511 7.94 3.11 -15.01
CA CYS A 511 8.67 3.63 -13.86
C CYS A 511 8.33 5.12 -13.68
N GLU A 512 8.02 5.51 -12.44
CA GLU A 512 7.75 6.89 -12.06
C GLU A 512 8.68 7.34 -10.93
N GLY A 513 9.03 8.62 -10.93
CA GLY A 513 9.92 9.18 -9.93
C GLY A 513 10.36 10.60 -10.23
N TRP A 514 11.12 11.16 -9.30
CA TRP A 514 11.78 12.46 -9.41
C TRP A 514 13.04 12.36 -10.24
N PHE A 515 13.29 13.36 -11.08
CA PHE A 515 14.53 13.49 -11.83
C PHE A 515 14.88 14.98 -12.04
N PRO A 516 16.17 15.33 -12.22
CA PRO A 516 16.58 16.72 -12.33
C PRO A 516 16.00 17.40 -13.57
N LEU A 517 15.52 18.62 -13.42
CA LEU A 517 15.04 19.42 -14.54
C LEU A 517 16.19 19.74 -15.53
N GLU A 518 17.41 19.89 -15.02
CA GLU A 518 18.59 20.22 -15.81
C GLU A 518 19.02 19.09 -16.75
N VAL A 519 18.60 17.84 -16.53
CA VAL A 519 18.99 16.70 -17.39
C VAL A 519 18.01 16.43 -18.53
N VAL A 520 16.92 17.19 -18.64
CA VAL A 520 15.91 17.00 -19.69
C VAL A 520 15.77 18.22 -20.62
N LEU A 521 15.05 18.03 -21.74
CA LEU A 521 14.60 19.04 -22.70
C LEU A 521 13.09 18.89 -22.92
N PHE A 522 12.37 20.01 -23.08
CA PHE A 522 10.94 19.96 -23.36
C PHE A 522 10.69 19.66 -24.84
N GLU A 523 9.84 18.66 -25.11
CA GLU A 523 9.37 18.39 -26.46
C GLU A 523 8.26 19.40 -26.82
N ILE A 524 8.57 20.33 -27.72
CA ILE A 524 7.59 21.28 -28.24
C ILE A 524 6.72 20.54 -29.25
N THR A 525 5.47 20.29 -28.89
CA THR A 525 4.46 19.85 -29.84
C THR A 525 4.05 21.07 -30.65
N ALA A 526 4.46 21.10 -31.92
CA ALA A 526 4.12 22.15 -32.88
C ALA A 526 2.61 22.17 -33.19
#